data_AF-A0A969C3C6-F1
#
_entry.id   AF-A0A969C3C6-F1
#
_cell.length_a   1.000
_cell.length_b   1.000
_cell.length_c   1.000
_cell.angle_alpha   90.00
_cell.angle_beta   90.00
_cell.angle_gamma   90.00
#
_symmetry.space_group_name_H-M   'P 1'
#
loop_
_entity.id
_entity.type
_entity.pdbx_description
1 polymer ?
#
loop_
_entity_poly.entity_id
_entity_poly.type
_entity_poly.pdbx_seq_one_letter_code
_entity_poly.pdbx_strand_id
1 'polypeptide(L)' 'MIDSNCETSVKNVYAIGDVANPLAPTISGAVGMGASVAKVIYERIKSNV' A
#
# COMPACT_ATOMS: atom_id res chain seq x y z
N MET A 1 -5.24 -4.28 -9.53
CA MET A 1 -3.85 -4.74 -9.39
C MET A 1 -3.05 -3.60 -8.78
N ILE A 2 -2.14 -3.91 -7.85
CA ILE A 2 -1.28 -2.92 -7.18
C ILE A 2 0.18 -3.12 -7.61
N ASP A 3 1.00 -2.08 -7.48
CA ASP A 3 2.46 -2.17 -7.63
C ASP A 3 3.16 -2.58 -6.32
N SER A 4 4.50 -2.54 -6.29
CA SER A 4 5.31 -2.86 -5.10
C SER A 4 5.14 -1.88 -3.93
N ASN A 5 4.57 -0.70 -4.16
CA ASN A 5 4.25 0.29 -3.13
C ASN A 5 2.80 0.16 -2.64
N CYS A 6 2.09 -0.89 -3.05
CA CYS A 6 0.65 -1.06 -2.85
C CYS A 6 -0.19 0.04 -3.51
N GLU A 7 0.35 0.75 -4.49
CA GLU A 7 -0.35 1.79 -5.25
C GLU A 7 -1.15 1.16 -6.39
N THR A 8 -2.36 1.65 -6.59
CA THR A 8 -3.22 1.23 -7.71
C THR A 8 -2.79 1.92 -9.02
N SER A 9 -3.53 1.69 -10.10
CA SER A 9 -3.32 2.44 -11.35
C SER A 9 -3.68 3.93 -11.24
N VAL A 10 -4.41 4.33 -10.19
CA VAL A 10 -4.72 5.73 -9.91
C VAL A 10 -3.67 6.29 -8.96
N LYS A 11 -3.00 7.36 -9.39
CA LYS A 11 -1.93 8.02 -8.63
C LYS A 11 -2.41 8.42 -7.24
N ASN A 12 -1.59 8.11 -6.24
CA ASN A 12 -1.81 8.33 -4.82
C ASN A 12 -3.06 7.63 -4.24
N VAL A 13 -3.58 6.60 -4.92
CA VAL A 13 -4.64 5.72 -4.40
C VAL A 13 -4.03 4.35 -4.16
N TYR A 14 -4.18 3.84 -2.94
CA TYR A 14 -3.55 2.60 -2.48
C TYR A 14 -4.59 1.56 -2.09
N ALA A 15 -4.23 0.28 -2.20
CA ALA A 15 -5.04 -0.82 -1.74
C ALA A 15 -4.17 -1.80 -0.95
N ILE A 16 -4.67 -2.29 0.20
CA ILE A 16 -3.92 -3.16 1.11
C ILE A 16 -4.78 -4.34 1.59
N GLY A 17 -4.13 -5.38 2.12
CA GLY A 17 -4.84 -6.55 2.67
C GLY A 17 -5.59 -7.32 1.60
N ASP A 18 -6.71 -7.95 1.97
CA ASP A 18 -7.40 -8.94 1.14
C ASP A 18 -7.89 -8.38 -0.20
N VAL A 19 -8.23 -7.10 -0.29
CA VAL A 19 -8.59 -6.45 -1.57
C VAL A 19 -7.41 -6.38 -2.54
N ALA A 20 -6.19 -6.32 -2.01
CA ALA A 20 -4.95 -6.21 -2.78
C ALA A 20 -4.21 -7.55 -2.94
N ASN A 21 -4.40 -8.48 -2.01
CA ASN A 21 -3.87 -9.84 -2.06
C ASN A 21 -4.95 -10.90 -1.70
N PRO A 22 -5.95 -11.09 -2.58
CA PRO A 22 -7.06 -12.01 -2.30
C PRO A 22 -6.64 -13.50 -2.27
N LEU A 23 -5.47 -13.83 -2.82
CA LEU A 23 -4.97 -15.21 -2.87
C LEU A 23 -4.30 -15.64 -1.56
N ALA A 24 -3.94 -14.69 -0.67
CA ALA A 24 -3.34 -14.98 0.63
C ALA A 24 -3.85 -13.99 1.71
N PRO A 25 -5.13 -14.10 2.12
CA PRO A 25 -5.75 -13.19 3.08
C PRO A 25 -5.26 -13.47 4.50
N THR A 26 -4.20 -12.77 4.90
CA THR A 26 -3.56 -12.93 6.21
C THR A 26 -3.47 -11.60 6.94
N ILE A 27 -3.71 -11.62 8.26
CA ILE A 27 -3.61 -10.42 9.10
C ILE A 27 -2.19 -9.83 9.02
N SER A 28 -1.16 -10.68 9.11
CA SER A 28 0.24 -10.25 9.00
C SER A 28 0.53 -9.57 7.67
N GLY A 29 0.01 -10.12 6.56
CA GLY A 29 0.11 -9.51 5.23
C GLY A 29 -0.57 -8.13 5.17
N ALA A 30 -1.82 -8.03 5.62
CA ALA A 30 -2.57 -6.77 5.62
C ALA A 30 -1.87 -5.68 6.43
N VAL A 31 -1.37 -6.01 7.62
CA VAL A 31 -0.63 -5.08 8.49
C VAL A 31 0.69 -4.65 7.84
N GLY A 32 1.46 -5.59 7.27
CA GLY A 32 2.73 -5.27 6.59
C GLY A 32 2.54 -4.35 5.38
N MET A 33 1.48 -4.59 4.58
CA MET A 33 1.11 -3.72 3.46
C MET A 33 0.72 -2.32 3.94
N GLY A 34 -0.10 -2.22 5.00
CA GLY A 34 -0.50 -0.94 5.59
C GLY A 34 0.71 -0.13 6.10
N ALA A 35 1.64 -0.78 6.80
CA ALA A 35 2.87 -0.13 7.27
C ALA A 35 3.73 0.39 6.10
N SER A 36 3.83 -0.39 5.02
CA SER A 36 4.56 0.00 3.81
C SER A 36 3.94 1.23 3.14
N VAL A 37 2.61 1.25 2.98
CA VAL A 37 1.87 2.39 2.42
C VAL A 37 2.06 3.65 3.26
N ALA A 38 1.94 3.55 4.58
CA ALA A 38 2.12 4.70 5.47
C ALA A 38 3.51 5.34 5.29
N LYS A 39 4.57 4.52 5.19
CA LYS A 39 5.93 4.99 4.92
C LYS A 39 6.03 5.68 3.54
N VAL A 40 5.49 5.06 2.50
CA VAL A 40 5.50 5.62 1.13
C VAL A 40 4.79 6.98 1.08
N ILE A 41 3.61 7.09 1.69
CA ILE A 41 2.85 8.33 1.76
C ILE A 41 3.66 9.42 2.48
N TYR A 42 4.24 9.09 3.63
CA TYR A 42 5.07 10.04 4.39
C TYR A 42 6.24 10.56 3.57
N GLU A 43 7.04 9.68 2.95
CA GLU A 43 8.18 10.09 2.14
C GLU A 43 7.75 10.96 0.94
N ARG A 44 6.63 10.62 0.28
CA ARG A 44 6.09 11.44 -0.82
C ARG A 44 5.67 12.82 -0.35
N ILE A 45 4.97 12.93 0.78
CA ILE A 45 4.56 14.23 1.35
C ILE A 45 5.81 15.03 1.73
N LYS A 46 6.77 14.40 2.42
CA LYS A 46 8.02 15.03 2.84
C LYS A 46 8.86 15.52 1.67
N SER A 47 8.96 14.77 0.57
CA SER A 47 9.70 15.19 -0.63
C SER A 47 9.02 16.30 -1.44
N ASN A 48 7.75 16.61 -1.16
CA ASN A 48 7.01 17.70 -1.80
C ASN A 48 7.05 19.00 -0.98
N VAL A 49 7.74 19.02 0.16
CA VAL A 49 8.05 20.20 0.98
C VAL A 49 9.51 20.58 0.74
#